data_AF-A0A0F9GT16-F1
#
_entry.id   AF-A0A0F9GT16-F1
#
_cell.length_a   1.000
_cell.length_b   1.000
_cell.length_c   1.000
_cell.angle_alpha   90.00
_cell.angle_beta   90.00
_cell.angle_gamma   90.00
#
_symmetry.space_group_name_H-M   'P 1'
#
loop_
_entity.id
_entity.type
_entity.pdbx_description
1 polymer ?
#
loop_
_entity_poly.entity_id
_entity_poly.type
_entity_poly.pdbx_seq_one_letter_code
_entity_poly.pdbx_strand_id
1 'polypeptide(L)'
;MDSAAAVQITGLKCDADGCDYKDMNINDYEQYVNAPCPECGANLLTEADYELVKVLAGVVDTLNEKYPPPHDPNEPIAHFTVNMDGSGIPILGDLEWEGEES
;
A
#
# COMPACT_ATOMS: atom_id res chain seq x y z
N MET A 1 24.54 2.23 -13.44
CA MET A 1 23.39 1.60 -12.75
C MET A 1 22.19 2.32 -13.30
N ASP A 2 21.58 1.76 -14.35
CA ASP A 2 20.50 2.35 -15.12
C ASP A 2 19.13 1.87 -14.59
N SER A 3 19.02 1.69 -13.27
CA SER A 3 17.78 1.23 -12.64
C SER A 3 17.05 2.45 -12.10
N ALA A 4 15.88 2.72 -12.68
CA ALA A 4 14.94 3.72 -12.21
C ALA A 4 13.80 3.02 -11.45
N ALA A 5 13.28 3.68 -10.41
CA ALA A 5 12.15 3.18 -9.65
C ALA A 5 11.41 4.35 -9.01
N ALA A 6 10.08 4.29 -9.03
CA ALA A 6 9.23 5.15 -8.22
C ALA A 6 8.29 4.22 -7.44
N VAL A 7 8.37 4.29 -6.12
CA VAL A 7 7.56 3.48 -5.23
C VAL A 7 6.54 4.39 -4.55
N GLN A 8 5.30 3.91 -4.44
CA GLN A 8 4.22 4.59 -3.74
C GLN A 8 3.42 3.56 -2.93
N ILE A 9 2.85 4.00 -1.82
CA ILE A 9 1.91 3.22 -1.02
C ILE A 9 0.55 3.84 -1.26
N THR A 10 -0.39 3.07 -1.80
CA THR A 10 -1.76 3.51 -2.00
C THR A 10 -2.75 2.42 -1.66
N GLY A 11 -3.94 2.87 -1.31
CA GLY A 11 -5.09 2.03 -1.07
C GLY A 11 -5.25 1.52 0.35
N LEU A 12 -6.48 1.17 0.69
CA LEU A 12 -6.90 0.57 1.95
C LEU A 12 -8.02 -0.42 1.68
N LYS A 13 -7.98 -1.58 2.35
CA LYS A 13 -9.00 -2.62 2.27
C LYS A 13 -9.42 -3.01 3.68
N CYS A 14 -10.73 -3.23 3.88
CA CYS A 14 -11.24 -3.79 5.13
C CYS A 14 -10.91 -5.28 5.22
N ASP A 15 -10.43 -5.72 6.38
CA ASP A 15 -10.05 -7.10 6.69
C ASP A 15 -11.19 -7.91 7.33
N ALA A 16 -12.31 -7.27 7.67
CA ALA A 16 -13.44 -7.92 8.32
C ALA A 16 -14.09 -8.99 7.43
N ASP A 17 -14.36 -10.16 8.00
CA ASP A 17 -15.00 -11.29 7.32
C ASP A 17 -16.32 -10.87 6.67
N GLY A 18 -16.41 -11.05 5.35
CA GLY A 18 -17.61 -10.72 4.55
C GLY A 18 -17.76 -9.24 4.19
N CYS A 19 -16.73 -8.42 4.40
CA CYS A 19 -16.67 -7.04 3.93
C CYS A 19 -15.75 -6.94 2.70
N ASP A 20 -16.25 -6.31 1.63
CA ASP A 20 -15.49 -6.13 0.37
C ASP A 20 -15.00 -4.68 0.17
N TYR A 21 -15.17 -3.83 1.19
CA TYR A 21 -14.73 -2.45 1.14
C TYR A 21 -13.25 -2.34 0.80
N LYS A 22 -12.96 -1.62 -0.28
CA LYS A 22 -11.63 -1.20 -0.69
C LYS A 22 -11.67 0.16 -1.38
N ASP A 23 -10.67 0.98 -1.14
CA ASP A 23 -10.45 2.23 -1.86
C ASP A 23 -8.97 2.35 -2.19
N MET A 24 -8.63 2.31 -3.47
CA MET A 24 -7.25 2.34 -3.96
C MET A 24 -6.69 3.76 -4.14
N ASN A 25 -7.50 4.80 -3.89
CA ASN A 25 -7.10 6.20 -4.06
C ASN A 25 -6.54 6.83 -2.77
N ILE A 26 -6.53 6.08 -1.67
CA ILE A 26 -6.03 6.55 -0.37
C ILE A 26 -4.51 6.59 -0.38
N ASN A 27 -3.94 7.70 0.05
CA ASN A 27 -2.50 7.87 0.29
C ASN A 27 -2.20 8.63 1.59
N ASP A 28 -3.24 9.08 2.30
CA ASP A 28 -3.17 9.67 3.64
C ASP A 28 -3.99 8.81 4.60
N TYR A 29 -3.28 8.07 5.44
CA TYR A 29 -3.81 7.01 6.28
C TYR A 29 -4.24 7.47 7.67
N GLU A 30 -3.81 8.66 8.13
CA GLU A 30 -4.02 9.13 9.50
C GLU A 30 -5.51 9.23 9.87
N GLN A 31 -6.33 9.71 8.93
CA GLN A 31 -7.77 9.85 9.12
C GLN A 31 -8.53 8.51 9.21
N TYR A 32 -7.90 7.40 8.84
CA TYR A 32 -8.51 6.06 8.86
C TYR A 32 -8.17 5.27 10.12
N VAL A 33 -7.29 5.81 10.98
CA VAL A 33 -6.91 5.17 12.25
C VAL A 33 -8.12 5.12 13.19
N ASN A 34 -8.49 3.90 13.61
CA ASN A 34 -9.68 3.64 14.42
C ASN A 34 -11.01 4.10 13.77
N ALA A 35 -11.00 4.40 12.47
CA ALA A 35 -12.17 4.82 11.73
C ALA A 35 -13.04 3.60 11.38
N PRO A 36 -14.38 3.71 11.52
CA PRO A 36 -15.27 2.62 11.13
C PRO A 36 -15.34 2.48 9.61
N CYS A 37 -15.32 1.25 9.13
CA CYS A 37 -15.58 0.89 7.74
C CYS A 37 -16.98 1.37 7.34
N PRO A 38 -17.14 2.04 6.20
CA PRO A 38 -18.44 2.55 5.77
C PRO A 38 -19.43 1.43 5.41
N GLU A 39 -18.96 0.21 5.15
CA GLU A 39 -19.82 -0.93 4.80
C GLU A 39 -20.20 -1.79 6.01
N CYS A 40 -19.23 -2.17 6.86
CA CYS A 40 -19.48 -3.10 7.98
C CYS A 40 -19.32 -2.49 9.38
N GLY A 41 -18.75 -1.28 9.49
CA GLY A 41 -18.50 -0.61 10.77
C GLY A 41 -17.30 -1.14 11.57
N ALA A 42 -16.60 -2.17 11.09
CA ALA A 42 -15.34 -2.65 11.69
C ALA A 42 -14.24 -1.58 11.59
N ASN A 43 -13.20 -1.69 12.40
CA ASN A 43 -12.07 -0.75 12.33
C ASN A 43 -11.30 -0.93 11.02
N LEU A 44 -11.07 0.15 10.26
CA LEU A 44 -10.35 0.09 8.98
C LEU A 44 -8.84 0.01 9.13
N LEU A 45 -8.28 0.67 10.13
CA LEU A 45 -6.84 0.71 10.35
C LEU A 45 -6.57 0.83 11.84
N THR A 46 -5.87 -0.16 12.39
CA THR A 46 -5.46 -0.11 13.80
C THR A 46 -4.29 0.86 13.98
N GLU A 47 -4.07 1.30 15.22
CA GLU A 47 -2.88 2.09 15.54
C GLU A 47 -1.58 1.35 15.21
N ALA A 48 -1.53 0.03 15.47
CA ALA A 48 -0.35 -0.79 15.19
C ALA A 48 -0.04 -0.87 13.69
N ASP A 49 -1.06 -1.03 12.86
CA ASP A 49 -0.91 -1.06 11.40
C ASP A 49 -0.53 0.32 10.86
N TYR A 50 -1.05 1.40 11.45
CA TYR A 50 -0.63 2.75 11.07
C TYR A 50 0.84 3.03 11.39
N GLU A 51 1.35 2.56 12.52
CA GLU A 51 2.79 2.63 12.80
C GLU A 51 3.61 1.88 11.75
N LEU A 52 3.15 0.70 11.30
CA LEU A 52 3.76 -0.04 10.21
C LEU A 52 3.72 0.75 8.89
N VAL A 53 2.60 1.39 8.54
CA VAL A 53 2.49 2.23 7.34
C VAL A 53 3.52 3.35 7.35
N LYS A 54 3.75 4.01 8.50
CA LYS A 54 4.79 5.04 8.63
C LYS A 54 6.20 4.49 8.42
N VAL A 55 6.49 3.29 8.91
CA VAL A 55 7.77 2.62 8.65
C VAL A 55 7.93 2.34 7.16
N LEU A 56 6.89 1.82 6.50
CA LEU A 56 6.91 1.56 5.06
C LEU A 56 7.08 2.85 4.25
N ALA A 57 6.42 3.94 4.64
CA ALA A 57 6.58 5.25 4.00
C ALA A 57 8.04 5.72 4.05
N GLY A 58 8.73 5.56 5.19
CA GLY A 58 10.16 5.88 5.29
C GLY A 58 11.05 4.99 4.41
N VAL A 59 10.69 3.72 4.20
CA VAL A 59 11.37 2.83 3.24
C VAL A 59 11.16 3.33 1.82
N VAL A 60 9.94 3.73 1.47
CA VAL A 60 9.60 4.30 0.16
C VAL A 60 10.38 5.58 -0.12
N ASP A 61 10.44 6.49 0.85
CA ASP A 61 11.24 7.72 0.73
C ASP A 61 12.72 7.40 0.48
N THR A 62 13.28 6.43 1.21
CA THR A 62 14.67 5.99 1.04
C THR A 62 14.91 5.39 -0.36
N LEU A 63 13.96 4.63 -0.89
CA LEU A 63 14.06 4.05 -2.24
C LEU A 63 13.97 5.14 -3.31
N ASN A 64 13.04 6.09 -3.16
CA ASN A 64 12.84 7.18 -4.12
C ASN A 64 13.98 8.22 -4.07
N GLU A 65 14.70 8.37 -2.95
CA GLU A 65 15.93 9.17 -2.89
C GLU A 65 17.08 8.46 -3.64
N LYS A 66 17.15 7.14 -3.50
CA LYS A 66 18.25 6.33 -4.04
C LYS A 66 18.12 6.08 -5.54
N TYR A 67 16.90 5.91 -6.05
CA TYR A 67 16.63 5.57 -7.43
C TYR A 67 15.90 6.73 -8.12
N PRO A 68 16.34 7.15 -9.31
CA PRO A 68 15.60 8.16 -10.06
C PRO A 68 14.24 7.60 -10.49
N PRO A 69 13.22 8.44 -10.65
CA PRO A 69 11.94 7.99 -11.21
C PRO A 69 12.13 7.45 -12.64
N PRO A 70 11.27 6.51 -13.08
CA PRO A 70 11.22 6.00 -14.46
C PRO A 70 11.26 7.13 -15.49
N HIS A 71 11.96 6.92 -16.60
CA HIS A 71 12.03 7.92 -17.68
C HIS A 71 10.87 7.76 -18.65
N ASP A 72 10.40 6.52 -18.83
CA ASP A 72 9.26 6.21 -19.69
C ASP A 72 8.04 5.86 -18.82
N PRO A 73 6.91 6.59 -18.97
CA PRO A 73 5.68 6.29 -18.25
C PRO A 73 5.04 4.94 -18.61
N ASN A 74 5.55 4.25 -19.64
CA ASN A 74 5.14 2.89 -20.02
C ASN A 74 6.11 1.82 -19.49
N GLU A 75 7.07 2.17 -18.63
CA GLU A 75 7.86 1.18 -17.91
C GLU A 75 6.93 0.26 -17.08
N PRO A 76 7.20 -1.06 -17.03
CA PRO A 76 6.34 -2.00 -16.35
C PRO A 76 6.22 -1.68 -14.86
N ILE A 77 4.98 -1.70 -14.36
CA ILE A 77 4.67 -1.37 -12.97
C ILE A 77 4.43 -2.66 -12.20
N ALA A 78 5.14 -2.83 -11.09
CA ALA A 78 4.87 -3.91 -10.14
C ALA A 78 3.91 -3.42 -9.05
N HIS A 79 2.82 -4.13 -8.84
CA HIS A 79 1.89 -3.93 -7.73
C HIS A 79 2.11 -5.03 -6.71
N PHE A 80 2.32 -4.63 -5.45
CA PHE A 80 2.42 -5.56 -4.33
C PHE A 80 1.36 -5.20 -3.32
N THR A 81 0.65 -6.21 -2.81
CA THR A 81 -0.28 -6.01 -1.71
C THR A 81 0.39 -6.33 -0.38
N VAL A 82 0.12 -5.50 0.62
CA VAL A 82 0.53 -5.74 2.01
C VAL A 82 -0.75 -5.91 2.82
N ASN A 83 -0.95 -7.12 3.34
CA ASN A 83 -2.05 -7.40 4.26
C ASN A 83 -1.60 -7.09 5.69
N MET A 84 -2.51 -6.53 6.47
CA MET A 84 -2.31 -6.16 7.87
C MET A 84 -3.51 -6.65 8.66
N ASP A 85 -3.26 -7.30 9.80
CA ASP A 85 -4.26 -7.99 10.63
C ASP A 85 -4.38 -7.38 12.04
N GLY A 86 -3.89 -6.16 12.24
CA GLY A 86 -3.83 -5.51 13.55
C GLY A 86 -2.58 -5.82 14.38
N SER A 87 -1.70 -6.73 13.93
CA SER A 87 -0.47 -7.06 14.65
C SER A 87 0.65 -6.03 14.47
N GLY A 88 0.55 -5.15 13.46
CA GLY A 88 1.64 -4.27 13.05
C GLY A 88 2.79 -5.01 12.35
N ILE A 89 2.58 -6.26 11.92
CA ILE A 89 3.54 -7.04 11.14
C ILE A 89 3.03 -7.15 9.70
N PRO A 90 3.84 -6.78 8.69
CA PRO A 90 3.40 -6.85 7.30
C PRO A 90 3.31 -8.31 6.84
N ILE A 91 2.20 -8.68 6.20
CA ILE A 91 2.04 -9.94 5.50
C ILE A 91 2.06 -9.66 4.00
N LEU A 92 3.10 -10.12 3.31
CA LEU A 92 3.21 -9.97 1.85
C LEU A 92 2.08 -10.77 1.18
N GLY A 93 1.27 -10.08 0.38
CA GLY A 93 0.23 -10.67 -0.43
C GLY A 93 0.68 -10.90 -1.88
N ASP A 94 -0.25 -10.66 -2.80
CA ASP A 94 -0.07 -10.85 -4.24
C ASP A 94 0.91 -9.84 -4.85
N LEU A 95 1.63 -10.31 -5.88
CA LEU A 95 2.48 -9.53 -6.76
C LEU A 95 1.94 -9.62 -8.18
N GLU A 96 1.66 -8.47 -8.79
CA GLU A 96 1.17 -8.34 -10.15
C GLU A 96 2.08 -7.41 -10.97
N TRP A 97 2.26 -7.69 -12.26
CA TRP A 97 3.03 -6.86 -13.19
C TRP A 97 2.09 -6.30 -14.26
N GLU A 98 2.04 -4.99 -14.39
CA GLU A 98 1.31 -4.29 -15.46
C GLU A 98 2.30 -3.90 -16.56
N GLY A 99 2.07 -4.32 -17.80
CA GLY A 99 2.89 -3.97 -18.96
C GLY A 99 3.53 -5.14 -19.73
N GLU A 100 3.34 -6.40 -19.31
CA GLU A 100 3.60 -7.56 -20.18
C GLU A 100 2.41 -7.78 -21.13
N GLU A 101 2.42 -7.09 -22.27
CA GLU A 101 1.66 -7.58 -23.43
C GLU A 101 2.36 -8.82 -23.99
N SER A 102 1.62 -9.94 -24.02
CA SER A 102 1.97 -11.20 -24.67
C SER A 102 2.12 -11.09 -26.18
#